data_AF-A0A3G6MZS1-F1
#
_entry.id   AF-A0A3G6MZS1-F1
#
_cell.length_a   1.000
_cell.length_b   1.000
_cell.length_c   1.000
_cell.angle_alpha   90.00
_cell.angle_beta   90.00
_cell.angle_gamma   90.00
#
_symmetry.space_group_name_H-M   'P 1'
#
loop_
_entity.id
_entity.type
_entity.pdbx_description
1 polymer ?
#
loop_
_entity_poly.entity_id
_entity_poly.type
_entity_poly.pdbx_seq_one_letter_code
_entity_poly.pdbx_strand_id
1 'polypeptide(L)'
;MKRVTYIYILSVLLTFLSCGKNSNTTITDAEKINIKSIEQVKRKKGQNDIYINRELNEMTELVDVKTLKFEKTPIDSIWYGLYNITNSENYIFAVHKFLENPDVAKYRIVDTVNLKSKNIDVKIKEFSDHKILNLLLDKKLVKKWTFRLNSKNGQNSVNGKEDQLRTITVDGKQLFKTANFTYFIKAVSFTEEKKPKALQIKIIDKNAQNQLINFNPEYIYSVPEEAVSFFNDPDINQKINKQNLPEFIIVDINFDGLEDFVIANYVGGNAGILYAYFIQDKDEKFKIDHYLTDQVRFFPRNIDFKNKTLTFLHLSGCCSQVNFKVQLQNSNKWKQTFYEEKPL
;
A
#
# COMPACT_ATOMS: atom_id res chain seq x y z
N MET A 1 -12.94 70.83 -45.27
CA MET A 1 -13.58 69.91 -46.24
C MET A 1 -14.77 69.25 -45.59
N LYS A 2 -15.91 69.32 -46.30
CA LYS A 2 -17.15 68.52 -46.26
C LYS A 2 -17.74 68.02 -44.92
N ARG A 3 -18.95 68.54 -44.69
CA ARG A 3 -20.06 68.04 -43.85
C ARG A 3 -20.65 66.71 -44.36
N VAL A 4 -21.62 66.20 -43.58
CA VAL A 4 -22.81 65.38 -43.92
C VAL A 4 -22.59 63.88 -43.66
N THR A 5 -23.46 63.06 -43.03
CA THR A 5 -24.71 63.16 -42.23
C THR A 5 -24.98 61.75 -41.66
N TYR A 6 -25.78 61.68 -40.58
CA TYR A 6 -26.42 60.52 -39.92
C TYR A 6 -26.68 59.26 -40.76
N ILE A 7 -26.75 58.08 -40.08
CA ILE A 7 -27.97 57.21 -39.99
C ILE A 7 -27.70 55.80 -39.35
N TYR A 8 -28.74 55.31 -38.64
CA TYR A 8 -29.14 53.94 -38.22
C TYR A 8 -28.56 53.23 -36.97
N ILE A 9 -29.48 53.08 -36.00
CA ILE A 9 -29.68 51.92 -35.12
C ILE A 9 -30.18 50.74 -35.98
N LEU A 10 -29.54 49.55 -35.91
CA LEU A 10 -30.21 48.25 -35.80
C LEU A 10 -29.23 47.09 -35.50
N SER A 11 -29.66 46.22 -34.59
CA SER A 11 -29.12 44.95 -34.10
C SER A 11 -28.56 43.96 -35.15
N VAL A 12 -27.56 43.14 -34.77
CA VAL A 12 -27.64 41.65 -34.67
C VAL A 12 -26.27 41.02 -34.29
N LEU A 13 -26.37 40.11 -33.31
CA LEU A 13 -25.52 39.00 -32.85
C LEU A 13 -24.26 38.53 -33.62
N LEU A 14 -23.29 38.10 -32.78
CA LEU A 14 -22.39 36.93 -32.89
C LEU A 14 -21.23 36.97 -33.91
N THR A 15 -19.99 36.96 -33.42
CA THR A 15 -19.29 35.71 -33.04
C THR A 15 -17.90 36.00 -32.46
N PHE A 16 -17.56 35.14 -31.49
CA PHE A 16 -16.27 34.87 -30.87
C PHE A 16 -15.02 35.21 -31.69
N LEU A 17 -14.08 35.95 -31.08
CA LEU A 17 -12.63 35.83 -31.32
C LEU A 17 -11.90 36.60 -30.20
N SER A 18 -11.54 35.90 -29.12
CA SER A 18 -10.45 36.32 -28.24
C SER A 18 -9.57 35.11 -27.94
N CYS A 19 -8.28 35.30 -28.21
CA CYS A 19 -7.23 34.29 -28.24
C CYS A 19 -7.01 33.61 -26.88
N GLY A 20 -7.38 32.34 -26.77
CA GLY A 20 -6.73 31.40 -25.85
C GLY A 20 -5.61 30.68 -26.61
N LYS A 21 -4.35 30.88 -26.20
CA LYS A 21 -3.20 30.12 -26.72
C LYS A 21 -3.34 28.66 -26.30
N ASN A 22 -3.82 27.82 -27.21
CA ASN A 22 -3.59 26.37 -27.17
C ASN A 22 -2.18 26.11 -27.72
N SER A 23 -1.22 25.81 -26.85
CA SER A 23 0.01 25.14 -27.26
C SER A 23 -0.30 23.67 -27.51
N ASN A 24 -0.60 23.32 -28.77
CA ASN A 24 -0.38 21.97 -29.25
C ASN A 24 1.13 21.75 -29.32
N THR A 25 1.73 21.26 -28.23
CA THR A 25 3.10 20.75 -28.24
C THR A 25 3.09 19.47 -29.08
N THR A 26 3.51 19.61 -30.33
CA THR A 26 3.85 18.45 -31.16
C THR A 26 5.10 17.84 -30.54
N ILE A 27 4.94 16.70 -29.88
CA ILE A 27 6.06 15.95 -29.31
C ILE A 27 6.96 15.56 -30.47
N THR A 28 8.15 16.14 -30.51
CA THR A 28 9.17 15.82 -31.51
C THR A 28 9.76 14.45 -31.22
N ASP A 29 10.23 13.74 -32.25
CA ASP A 29 10.80 12.39 -32.10
C ASP A 29 11.97 12.34 -31.08
N ALA A 30 12.65 13.46 -30.85
CA ALA A 30 13.69 13.59 -29.82
C ALA A 30 13.16 13.49 -28.38
N GLU A 31 11.96 14.00 -28.07
CA GLU A 31 11.34 13.86 -26.74
C GLU A 31 10.79 12.45 -26.52
N LYS A 32 10.29 11.78 -27.57
CA LYS A 32 9.88 10.37 -27.51
C LYS A 32 11.08 9.43 -27.24
N ILE A 33 12.24 9.72 -27.82
CA ILE A 33 13.49 8.99 -27.57
C ILE A 33 13.96 9.22 -26.13
N ASN A 34 13.82 10.44 -25.61
CA ASN A 34 14.24 10.78 -24.25
C ASN A 34 13.37 10.06 -23.19
N ILE A 35 12.05 9.98 -23.39
CA ILE A 35 11.14 9.23 -22.49
C ILE A 35 11.42 7.73 -22.52
N LYS A 36 11.65 7.13 -23.69
CA LYS A 36 12.08 5.72 -23.81
C LYS A 36 13.39 5.46 -23.06
N SER A 37 14.33 6.41 -23.12
CA SER A 37 15.62 6.30 -22.44
C SER A 37 15.50 6.41 -20.91
N ILE A 38 14.62 7.26 -20.38
CA ILE A 38 14.43 7.44 -18.94
C ILE A 38 13.75 6.22 -18.29
N GLU A 39 12.80 5.57 -18.97
CA GLU A 39 12.23 4.29 -18.50
C GLU A 39 13.26 3.14 -18.57
N GLN A 40 14.14 3.14 -19.57
CA GLN A 40 15.24 2.16 -19.65
C GLN A 40 16.30 2.36 -18.55
N VAL A 41 16.54 3.60 -18.11
CA VAL A 41 17.56 3.93 -17.09
C VAL A 41 17.18 3.49 -15.67
N LYS A 42 15.90 3.17 -15.39
CA LYS A 42 15.45 2.59 -14.09
C LYS A 42 15.40 1.05 -14.06
N ARG A 43 15.67 0.36 -15.18
CA ARG A 43 15.60 -1.10 -15.24
C ARG A 43 16.86 -1.74 -14.63
N LYS A 44 16.69 -2.60 -13.61
CA LYS A 44 17.75 -3.55 -13.25
C LYS A 44 17.95 -4.50 -14.45
N LYS A 45 19.21 -4.74 -14.82
CA LYS A 45 19.59 -5.65 -15.90
C LYS A 45 18.89 -7.00 -15.72
N GLY A 46 17.99 -7.36 -16.64
CA GLY A 46 17.28 -8.64 -16.66
C GLY A 46 15.86 -8.67 -16.04
N GLN A 47 15.31 -7.53 -15.61
CA GLN A 47 13.92 -7.46 -15.12
C GLN A 47 12.92 -7.29 -16.27
N ASN A 48 11.97 -8.22 -16.40
CA ASN A 48 10.89 -8.13 -17.39
C ASN A 48 9.88 -7.03 -17.02
N ASP A 49 9.17 -6.57 -18.04
CA ASP A 49 8.09 -5.60 -17.94
C ASP A 49 6.88 -6.09 -17.10
N ILE A 50 6.71 -7.39 -16.90
CA ILE A 50 5.63 -7.93 -16.08
C ILE A 50 6.16 -8.27 -14.69
N TYR A 51 5.90 -7.40 -13.72
CA TYR A 51 6.29 -7.58 -12.33
C TYR A 51 5.22 -7.06 -11.36
N ILE A 52 5.19 -7.62 -10.16
CA ILE A 52 4.23 -7.29 -9.11
C ILE A 52 4.30 -5.81 -8.73
N ASN A 53 3.14 -5.17 -8.58
CA ASN A 53 2.88 -3.74 -8.36
C ASN A 53 3.14 -2.81 -9.56
N ARG A 54 3.55 -3.33 -10.71
CA ARG A 54 3.56 -2.47 -11.90
C ARG A 54 2.13 -2.00 -12.18
N GLU A 55 1.98 -0.69 -12.30
CA GLU A 55 0.76 -0.09 -12.81
C GLU A 55 0.89 0.06 -14.33
N LEU A 56 -0.15 -0.36 -15.03
CA LEU A 56 -0.20 -0.38 -16.48
C LEU A 56 -1.54 0.21 -16.90
N ASN A 57 -1.48 1.16 -17.82
CA ASN A 57 -2.65 1.57 -18.58
C ASN A 57 -2.86 0.57 -19.74
N GLU A 58 -4.09 0.38 -20.19
CA GLU A 58 -4.42 -0.51 -21.31
C GLU A 58 -3.60 -0.20 -22.59
N MET A 59 -3.22 1.07 -22.78
CA MET A 59 -2.42 1.54 -23.92
C MET A 59 -0.90 1.45 -23.70
N THR A 60 -0.43 0.88 -22.59
CA THR A 60 1.01 0.81 -22.28
C THR A 60 1.69 -0.19 -23.20
N GLU A 61 2.67 0.27 -23.98
CA GLU A 61 3.54 -0.62 -24.76
C GLU A 61 4.49 -1.37 -23.83
N LEU A 62 4.46 -2.71 -23.92
CA LEU A 62 5.38 -3.59 -23.20
C LEU A 62 6.56 -3.94 -24.11
N VAL A 63 7.78 -3.74 -23.62
CA VAL A 63 9.01 -3.85 -24.41
C VAL A 63 9.56 -5.29 -24.38
N ASP A 64 9.53 -5.92 -23.22
CA ASP A 64 10.23 -7.20 -22.98
C ASP A 64 9.30 -8.41 -23.03
N VAL A 65 8.00 -8.18 -23.26
CA VAL A 65 7.01 -9.23 -23.36
C VAL A 65 5.97 -8.94 -24.46
N LYS A 66 5.35 -10.00 -24.96
CA LYS A 66 4.17 -9.95 -25.82
C LYS A 66 2.94 -10.43 -25.06
N THR A 67 1.89 -9.62 -25.03
CA THR A 67 0.59 -10.03 -24.49
C THR A 67 -0.04 -11.11 -25.38
N LEU A 68 -0.31 -12.28 -24.80
CA LEU A 68 -1.02 -13.38 -25.47
C LEU A 68 -2.49 -13.41 -25.10
N LYS A 69 -2.82 -13.13 -23.84
CA LYS A 69 -4.18 -13.03 -23.32
C LYS A 69 -4.25 -11.92 -22.28
N PHE A 70 -5.38 -11.23 -22.23
CA PHE A 70 -5.72 -10.30 -21.16
C PHE A 70 -7.24 -10.29 -21.01
N GLU A 71 -7.75 -10.89 -19.94
CA GLU A 71 -9.18 -11.21 -19.81
C GLU A 71 -9.73 -10.81 -18.45
N LYS A 72 -10.97 -10.32 -18.45
CA LYS A 72 -11.74 -10.01 -17.24
C LYS A 72 -12.18 -11.31 -16.58
N THR A 73 -12.15 -11.34 -15.25
CA THR A 73 -12.73 -12.45 -14.48
C THR A 73 -14.10 -12.08 -13.91
N PRO A 74 -14.95 -13.08 -13.58
CA PRO A 74 -16.11 -12.94 -12.70
C PRO A 74 -15.82 -12.45 -11.26
N ILE A 75 -14.56 -12.25 -10.88
CA ILE A 75 -14.17 -11.71 -9.58
C ILE A 75 -14.02 -10.20 -9.73
N ASP A 76 -14.67 -9.40 -8.88
CA ASP A 76 -14.79 -7.96 -9.11
C ASP A 76 -13.43 -7.27 -9.21
N SER A 77 -13.27 -6.39 -10.20
CA SER A 77 -12.01 -5.71 -10.46
C SER A 77 -10.79 -6.63 -10.70
N ILE A 78 -10.96 -7.94 -10.89
CA ILE A 78 -9.84 -8.86 -11.16
C ILE A 78 -9.83 -9.26 -12.63
N TRP A 79 -8.63 -9.14 -13.20
CA TRP A 79 -8.29 -9.53 -14.55
C TRP A 79 -7.08 -10.47 -14.49
N TYR A 80 -6.83 -11.19 -15.56
CA TYR A 80 -5.60 -11.94 -15.70
C TYR A 80 -4.97 -11.70 -17.06
N GLY A 81 -3.64 -11.78 -17.11
CA GLY A 81 -2.85 -11.68 -18.32
C GLY A 81 -1.94 -12.88 -18.48
N LEU A 82 -1.73 -13.31 -19.73
CA LEU A 82 -0.67 -14.24 -20.10
C LEU A 82 0.26 -13.53 -21.08
N TYR A 83 1.54 -13.52 -20.76
CA TYR A 83 2.58 -12.83 -21.51
C TYR A 83 3.65 -13.82 -21.93
N ASN A 84 4.18 -13.68 -23.14
CA ASN A 84 5.37 -14.39 -23.60
C ASN A 84 6.59 -13.46 -23.47
N ILE A 85 7.69 -13.96 -22.91
CA ILE A 85 8.93 -13.19 -22.84
C ILE A 85 9.54 -13.16 -24.24
N THR A 86 9.86 -11.95 -24.73
CA THR A 86 10.40 -11.75 -26.07
C THR A 86 11.67 -12.58 -26.27
N ASN A 87 11.78 -13.28 -27.41
CA ASN A 87 12.90 -14.18 -27.72
C ASN A 87 13.09 -15.35 -26.74
N SER A 88 12.03 -15.78 -26.06
CA SER A 88 12.07 -16.90 -25.12
C SER A 88 10.82 -17.78 -25.21
N GLU A 89 10.97 -19.06 -24.90
CA GLU A 89 9.84 -19.99 -24.71
C GLU A 89 9.24 -19.94 -23.30
N ASN A 90 9.60 -18.93 -22.51
CA ASN A 90 9.04 -18.71 -21.19
C ASN A 90 7.85 -17.74 -21.23
N TYR A 91 6.95 -17.91 -20.26
CA TYR A 91 5.72 -17.15 -20.15
C TYR A 91 5.55 -16.61 -18.73
N ILE A 92 4.78 -15.54 -18.59
CA ILE A 92 4.40 -14.96 -17.31
C ILE A 92 2.88 -14.91 -17.28
N PHE A 93 2.28 -15.58 -16.31
CA PHE A 93 0.89 -15.34 -15.95
C PHE A 93 0.86 -14.23 -14.90
N ALA A 94 -0.07 -13.29 -15.02
CA ALA A 94 -0.25 -12.24 -14.03
C ALA A 94 -1.71 -12.07 -13.65
N VAL A 95 -1.95 -11.80 -12.38
CA VAL A 95 -3.25 -11.34 -11.88
C VAL A 95 -3.20 -9.83 -11.80
N HIS A 96 -4.23 -9.16 -12.30
CA HIS A 96 -4.35 -7.71 -12.37
C HIS A 96 -5.55 -7.25 -11.55
N LYS A 97 -5.37 -6.21 -10.74
CA LYS A 97 -6.46 -5.47 -10.10
C LYS A 97 -6.72 -4.22 -10.89
N PHE A 98 -7.94 -4.08 -11.41
CA PHE A 98 -8.46 -2.83 -11.96
C PHE A 98 -8.52 -1.78 -10.85
N LEU A 99 -7.98 -0.60 -11.10
CA LEU A 99 -7.93 0.49 -10.12
C LEU A 99 -9.03 1.51 -10.36
N GLU A 100 -9.06 2.07 -11.57
CA GLU A 100 -9.92 3.18 -11.94
C GLU A 100 -9.95 3.34 -13.47
N ASN A 101 -10.93 4.10 -13.96
CA ASN A 101 -11.02 4.50 -15.36
C ASN A 101 -11.47 5.96 -15.49
N PRO A 102 -10.55 6.93 -15.34
CA PRO A 102 -10.87 8.33 -15.60
C PRO A 102 -10.92 8.63 -17.11
N ASP A 103 -10.20 7.90 -17.96
CA ASP A 103 -10.19 8.02 -19.44
C ASP A 103 -9.60 6.78 -20.15
N VAL A 104 -8.59 6.14 -19.53
CA VAL A 104 -7.97 4.88 -19.97
C VAL A 104 -7.94 3.93 -18.77
N ALA A 105 -8.32 2.66 -18.99
CA ALA A 105 -8.35 1.67 -17.92
C ALA A 105 -6.95 1.45 -17.32
N LYS A 106 -6.87 1.58 -16.00
CA LYS A 106 -5.64 1.43 -15.24
C LYS A 106 -5.68 0.18 -14.36
N TYR A 107 -4.61 -0.62 -14.45
CA TYR A 107 -4.48 -1.88 -13.75
C TYR A 107 -3.20 -1.91 -12.93
N ARG A 108 -3.22 -2.64 -11.81
CA ARG A 108 -2.04 -3.00 -11.03
C ARG A 108 -1.83 -4.49 -11.07
N ILE A 109 -0.62 -4.94 -11.40
CA ILE A 109 -0.26 -6.35 -11.27
C ILE A 109 -0.18 -6.71 -9.78
N VAL A 110 -1.00 -7.64 -9.32
CA VAL A 110 -1.05 -8.06 -7.91
C VAL A 110 -0.26 -9.34 -7.63
N ASP A 111 -0.09 -10.18 -8.63
CA ASP A 111 0.72 -11.39 -8.52
C ASP A 111 1.18 -11.87 -9.90
N THR A 112 2.26 -12.65 -9.94
CA THR A 112 2.82 -13.23 -11.17
C THR A 112 3.24 -14.68 -10.96
N VAL A 113 3.21 -15.47 -12.03
CA VAL A 113 3.72 -16.85 -12.07
C VAL A 113 4.54 -17.03 -13.34
N ASN A 114 5.81 -17.41 -13.18
CA ASN A 114 6.64 -17.80 -14.31
C ASN A 114 6.26 -19.22 -14.77
N LEU A 115 6.03 -19.39 -16.07
CA LEU A 115 5.55 -20.61 -16.68
C LEU A 115 6.47 -21.03 -17.82
N LYS A 116 6.59 -22.35 -18.01
CA LYS A 116 7.36 -22.95 -19.10
C LYS A 116 6.50 -23.28 -20.33
N SER A 117 5.20 -23.02 -20.27
CA SER A 117 4.26 -23.33 -21.35
C SER A 117 3.11 -22.32 -21.36
N LYS A 118 2.57 -22.06 -22.56
CA LYS A 118 1.39 -21.22 -22.78
C LYS A 118 0.07 -21.93 -22.52
N ASN A 119 0.10 -23.26 -22.37
CA ASN A 119 -1.09 -24.10 -22.23
C ASN A 119 -1.63 -24.03 -20.80
N ILE A 120 -2.24 -22.88 -20.49
CA ILE A 120 -2.88 -22.63 -19.22
C ILE A 120 -4.39 -22.86 -19.29
N ASP A 121 -4.96 -23.17 -18.14
CA ASP A 121 -6.40 -23.14 -17.91
C ASP A 121 -6.66 -22.35 -16.61
N VAL A 122 -7.62 -21.44 -16.66
CA VAL A 122 -8.00 -20.58 -15.52
C VAL A 122 -9.40 -20.96 -15.08
N LYS A 123 -9.52 -21.56 -13.89
CA LYS A 123 -10.81 -22.01 -13.36
C LYS A 123 -11.22 -21.21 -12.15
N ILE A 124 -12.42 -20.65 -12.20
CA ILE A 124 -13.01 -19.92 -11.09
C ILE A 124 -14.03 -20.80 -10.39
N LYS A 125 -13.92 -20.87 -9.07
CA LYS A 125 -14.91 -21.50 -8.19
C LYS A 125 -15.56 -20.42 -7.32
N GLU A 126 -16.86 -20.47 -7.22
CA GLU A 126 -17.64 -19.53 -6.43
C GLU A 126 -18.22 -20.21 -5.20
N PHE A 127 -18.11 -19.54 -4.07
CA PHE A 127 -18.65 -19.93 -2.76
C PHE A 127 -19.42 -18.75 -2.19
N SER A 128 -20.24 -18.99 -1.17
CA SER A 128 -21.13 -17.98 -0.58
C SER A 128 -20.38 -16.76 -0.01
N ASP A 129 -19.17 -16.96 0.48
CA ASP A 129 -18.35 -15.94 1.17
C ASP A 129 -17.04 -15.63 0.44
N HIS A 130 -16.70 -16.35 -0.64
CA HIS A 130 -15.48 -16.14 -1.39
C HIS A 130 -15.50 -16.71 -2.80
N LYS A 131 -14.61 -16.22 -3.66
CA LYS A 131 -14.30 -16.75 -4.99
C LYS A 131 -12.86 -17.26 -5.02
N ILE A 132 -12.59 -18.28 -5.81
CA ILE A 132 -11.26 -18.86 -5.97
C ILE A 132 -10.87 -18.85 -7.44
N LEU A 133 -9.72 -18.26 -7.79
CA LEU A 133 -9.08 -18.38 -9.10
C LEU A 133 -8.00 -19.46 -9.02
N ASN A 134 -8.09 -20.47 -9.89
CA ASN A 134 -7.09 -21.52 -10.03
C ASN A 134 -6.39 -21.37 -11.36
N LEU A 135 -5.06 -21.31 -11.34
CA LEU A 135 -4.23 -21.45 -12.53
C LEU A 135 -3.78 -22.89 -12.66
N LEU A 136 -4.09 -23.51 -13.79
CA LEU A 136 -3.63 -24.83 -14.15
C LEU A 136 -2.67 -24.74 -15.33
N LEU A 137 -1.60 -25.53 -15.31
CA LEU A 137 -0.68 -25.73 -16.42
C LEU A 137 -0.73 -27.21 -16.80
N ASP A 138 -1.05 -27.50 -18.06
CA ASP A 138 -1.21 -28.89 -18.54
C ASP A 138 -2.14 -29.72 -17.62
N LYS A 139 -3.27 -29.11 -17.23
CA LYS A 139 -4.29 -29.66 -16.30
C LYS A 139 -3.82 -29.88 -14.85
N LYS A 140 -2.62 -29.49 -14.47
CA LYS A 140 -2.13 -29.54 -13.08
C LYS A 140 -2.29 -28.18 -12.42
N LEU A 141 -2.84 -28.14 -11.21
CA LEU A 141 -2.92 -26.91 -10.42
C LEU A 141 -1.51 -26.39 -10.13
N VAL A 142 -1.23 -25.15 -10.54
CA VAL A 142 0.05 -24.47 -10.32
C VAL A 142 -0.07 -23.45 -9.20
N LYS A 143 -1.18 -22.70 -9.14
CA LYS A 143 -1.39 -21.68 -8.11
C LYS A 143 -2.87 -21.42 -7.88
N LYS A 144 -3.21 -21.02 -6.66
CA LYS A 144 -4.58 -20.71 -6.23
C LYS A 144 -4.63 -19.35 -5.51
N TRP A 145 -5.59 -18.53 -5.92
CA TRP A 145 -5.94 -17.28 -5.25
C TRP A 145 -7.35 -17.34 -4.69
N THR A 146 -7.52 -16.96 -3.43
CA THR A 146 -8.83 -16.86 -2.78
C THR A 146 -9.16 -15.39 -2.51
N PHE A 147 -10.38 -15.00 -2.89
CA PHE A 147 -10.90 -13.64 -2.85
C PHE A 147 -12.19 -13.63 -2.00
N ARG A 148 -12.16 -13.06 -0.79
CA ARG A 148 -13.33 -13.03 0.08
C ARG A 148 -14.30 -11.90 -0.32
N LEU A 149 -15.60 -12.20 -0.27
CA LEU A 149 -16.69 -11.25 -0.50
C LEU A 149 -17.08 -10.62 0.84
N ASN A 150 -17.28 -9.30 0.89
CA ASN A 150 -17.78 -8.65 2.10
C ASN A 150 -19.29 -8.91 2.22
N SER A 151 -19.74 -9.61 3.28
CA SER A 151 -21.15 -9.49 3.69
C SER A 151 -21.29 -8.20 4.51
N LYS A 152 -21.83 -7.14 3.92
CA LYS A 152 -22.29 -6.01 4.74
C LYS A 152 -23.59 -6.41 5.43
N ASN A 153 -23.56 -6.43 6.77
CA ASN A 153 -24.74 -6.14 7.57
C ASN A 153 -25.36 -4.83 7.07
N GLY A 154 -26.69 -4.86 6.94
CA GLY A 154 -27.47 -3.79 6.34
C GLY A 154 -27.41 -2.47 7.11
N GLN A 155 -27.75 -1.45 6.33
CA GLN A 155 -28.16 -0.08 6.66
C GLN A 155 -27.09 1.01 6.72
N ASN A 156 -27.26 1.89 5.71
CA ASN A 156 -26.83 3.28 5.58
C ASN A 156 -25.43 3.53 5.01
N SER A 157 -25.30 3.36 3.69
CA SER A 157 -24.49 4.28 2.88
C SER A 157 -25.33 4.85 1.74
N VAL A 158 -25.90 6.04 1.98
CA VAL A 158 -26.27 6.96 0.90
C VAL A 158 -24.95 7.49 0.33
N ASN A 159 -24.84 7.47 -0.99
CA ASN A 159 -23.65 7.66 -1.85
C ASN A 159 -22.91 6.36 -2.17
N GLY A 160 -23.35 5.75 -3.28
CA GLY A 160 -22.76 4.57 -3.89
C GLY A 160 -21.24 4.66 -4.02
N LYS A 161 -20.56 3.82 -3.25
CA LYS A 161 -19.25 3.28 -3.59
C LYS A 161 -19.36 1.77 -3.41
N GLU A 162 -19.36 1.10 -4.57
CA GLU A 162 -19.48 -0.35 -4.75
C GLU A 162 -18.51 -1.16 -3.90
N ASP A 163 -18.90 -2.42 -3.68
CA ASP A 163 -18.18 -3.43 -2.94
C ASP A 163 -16.75 -3.63 -3.47
N GLN A 164 -15.78 -3.06 -2.75
CA GLN A 164 -14.36 -3.22 -3.08
C GLN A 164 -13.82 -4.54 -2.53
N LEU A 165 -13.20 -5.33 -3.40
CA LEU A 165 -12.40 -6.50 -3.03
C LEU A 165 -11.16 -6.10 -2.22
N ARG A 166 -11.10 -6.59 -0.97
CA ARG A 166 -10.08 -6.23 0.02
C ARG A 166 -8.99 -7.28 0.25
N THR A 167 -9.10 -8.52 -0.25
CA THR A 167 -8.13 -9.56 0.13
C THR A 167 -7.80 -10.53 -1.01
N ILE A 168 -6.50 -10.74 -1.24
CA ILE A 168 -5.97 -11.81 -2.08
C ILE A 168 -5.18 -12.76 -1.19
N THR A 169 -5.69 -13.95 -0.96
CA THR A 169 -4.95 -15.01 -0.26
C THR A 169 -4.27 -15.90 -1.29
N VAL A 170 -2.93 -15.96 -1.28
CA VAL A 170 -2.13 -16.82 -2.15
C VAL A 170 -1.75 -18.08 -1.37
N ASP A 171 -2.14 -19.26 -1.83
CA ASP A 171 -1.76 -20.55 -1.22
C ASP A 171 -2.03 -20.66 0.30
N GLY A 172 -3.11 -20.04 0.77
CA GLY A 172 -3.50 -20.05 2.20
C GLY A 172 -2.69 -19.12 3.10
N LYS A 173 -1.84 -18.24 2.54
CA LYS A 173 -1.07 -17.23 3.27
C LYS A 173 -1.49 -15.82 2.84
N GLN A 174 -1.81 -14.97 3.81
CA GLN A 174 -2.17 -13.57 3.61
C GLN A 174 -0.88 -12.73 3.53
N LEU A 175 -0.41 -12.44 2.32
CA LEU A 175 0.77 -11.60 2.10
C LEU A 175 0.34 -10.15 1.89
N PHE A 176 0.96 -9.25 2.64
CA PHE A 176 0.73 -7.82 2.55
C PHE A 176 2.04 -7.13 2.17
N LYS A 177 1.94 -6.01 1.44
CA LYS A 177 3.12 -5.38 0.82
C LYS A 177 3.18 -3.89 1.13
N THR A 178 4.34 -3.43 1.59
CA THR A 178 4.71 -2.01 1.79
C THR A 178 5.45 -1.50 0.55
N ALA A 179 6.04 -0.29 0.61
CA ALA A 179 6.84 0.19 -0.50
C ALA A 179 8.15 -0.61 -0.63
N ASN A 180 8.79 -1.03 0.48
CA ASN A 180 10.11 -1.64 0.46
C ASN A 180 10.18 -3.12 0.92
N PHE A 181 9.14 -3.67 1.54
CA PHE A 181 9.11 -5.09 1.91
C PHE A 181 7.71 -5.72 1.80
N THR A 182 7.67 -7.05 1.78
CA THR A 182 6.45 -7.85 1.92
C THR A 182 6.46 -8.53 3.28
N TYR A 183 5.30 -8.65 3.91
CA TYR A 183 5.19 -9.32 5.19
C TYR A 183 4.05 -10.33 5.24
N PHE A 184 4.17 -11.27 6.17
CA PHE A 184 3.14 -12.23 6.55
C PHE A 184 3.16 -12.39 8.06
N ILE A 185 2.01 -12.23 8.71
CA ILE A 185 1.85 -12.43 10.15
C ILE A 185 0.93 -13.62 10.36
N LYS A 186 1.31 -14.53 11.25
CA LYS A 186 0.42 -15.56 11.76
C LYS A 186 0.57 -15.72 13.27
N ALA A 187 -0.52 -16.10 13.92
CA ALA A 187 -0.43 -16.69 15.25
C ALA A 187 0.21 -18.08 15.16
N VAL A 188 1.14 -18.38 16.07
CA VAL A 188 1.75 -19.69 16.23
C VAL A 188 1.29 -20.38 17.51
N SER A 189 0.74 -19.63 18.47
CA SER A 189 0.08 -20.16 19.66
C SER A 189 -1.02 -19.22 20.14
N PHE A 190 -1.94 -19.76 20.94
CA PHE A 190 -3.09 -19.05 21.48
C PHE A 190 -3.20 -19.26 23.00
N THR A 191 -3.85 -18.32 23.69
CA THR A 191 -4.30 -18.49 25.07
C THR A 191 -5.51 -19.43 25.15
N GLU A 192 -5.93 -19.80 26.36
CA GLU A 192 -7.16 -20.59 26.59
C GLU A 192 -8.40 -19.90 26.01
N GLU A 193 -8.44 -18.56 26.04
CA GLU A 193 -9.49 -17.72 25.45
C GLU A 193 -9.38 -17.57 23.92
N LYS A 194 -8.52 -18.36 23.27
CA LYS A 194 -8.26 -18.32 21.82
C LYS A 194 -7.72 -16.97 21.33
N LYS A 195 -7.06 -16.20 22.19
CA LYS A 195 -6.36 -14.96 21.82
C LYS A 195 -4.92 -15.27 21.37
N PRO A 196 -4.35 -14.58 20.38
CA PRO A 196 -2.96 -14.83 19.97
C PRO A 196 -1.99 -14.61 21.14
N LYS A 197 -1.14 -15.60 21.42
CA LYS A 197 -0.10 -15.55 22.46
C LYS A 197 1.30 -15.37 21.87
N ALA A 198 1.53 -15.89 20.67
CA ALA A 198 2.76 -15.71 19.94
C ALA A 198 2.45 -15.53 18.46
N LEU A 199 3.19 -14.60 17.84
CA LEU A 199 3.14 -14.28 16.43
C LEU A 199 4.45 -14.65 15.76
N GLN A 200 4.35 -15.06 14.50
CA GLN A 200 5.48 -15.17 13.60
C GLN A 200 5.28 -14.21 12.45
N ILE A 201 6.19 -13.25 12.33
CA ILE A 201 6.21 -12.22 11.31
C ILE A 201 7.33 -12.60 10.33
N LYS A 202 6.95 -12.97 9.11
CA LYS A 202 7.89 -13.18 8.02
C LYS A 202 8.00 -11.89 7.22
N ILE A 203 9.21 -11.33 7.12
CA ILE A 203 9.54 -10.19 6.27
C ILE A 203 10.32 -10.71 5.06
N ILE A 204 10.00 -10.17 3.89
CA ILE A 204 10.69 -10.41 2.64
C ILE A 204 11.07 -9.05 2.06
N ASP A 205 12.35 -8.73 2.05
CA ASP A 205 12.84 -7.45 1.52
C ASP A 205 12.71 -7.38 -0.02
N LYS A 206 13.10 -6.23 -0.60
CA LYS A 206 13.08 -6.04 -2.06
C LYS A 206 14.08 -6.92 -2.83
N ASN A 207 15.08 -7.46 -2.13
CA ASN A 207 16.10 -8.36 -2.65
C ASN A 207 15.74 -9.84 -2.43
N ALA A 208 14.51 -10.12 -1.98
CA ALA A 208 14.01 -11.45 -1.61
C ALA A 208 14.76 -12.13 -0.45
N GLN A 209 15.53 -11.38 0.34
CA GLN A 209 16.04 -11.88 1.61
C GLN A 209 14.88 -12.01 2.60
N ASN A 210 14.90 -13.10 3.36
CA ASN A 210 13.84 -13.41 4.31
C ASN A 210 14.35 -13.17 5.72
N GLN A 211 13.55 -12.48 6.53
CA GLN A 211 13.71 -12.44 7.97
C GLN A 211 12.47 -13.05 8.62
N LEU A 212 12.69 -13.85 9.66
CA LEU A 212 11.63 -14.40 10.47
C LEU A 212 11.75 -13.84 11.88
N ILE A 213 10.71 -13.17 12.35
CA ILE A 213 10.64 -12.55 13.67
C ILE A 213 9.59 -13.32 14.47
N ASN A 214 9.98 -13.86 15.61
CA ASN A 214 9.05 -14.42 16.58
C ASN A 214 8.77 -13.33 17.62
N PHE A 215 7.50 -12.98 17.79
CA PHE A 215 7.08 -11.89 18.66
C PHE A 215 5.97 -12.39 19.58
N ASN A 216 6.10 -12.15 20.88
CA ASN A 216 5.12 -12.53 21.87
C ASN A 216 4.44 -11.27 22.39
N PRO A 217 3.29 -10.88 21.83
CA PRO A 217 2.55 -9.74 22.35
C PRO A 217 2.10 -10.02 23.79
N GLU A 218 2.01 -8.98 24.61
CA GLU A 218 1.47 -9.08 25.97
C GLU A 218 -0.01 -9.52 25.96
N TYR A 219 -0.84 -8.86 25.14
CA TYR A 219 -2.25 -9.23 24.97
C TYR A 219 -2.87 -8.55 23.75
N ILE A 220 -3.34 -9.31 22.77
CA ILE A 220 -4.05 -8.78 21.58
C ILE A 220 -5.31 -9.59 21.30
N TYR A 221 -6.32 -8.97 20.69
CA TYR A 221 -7.59 -9.66 20.40
C TYR A 221 -7.54 -10.55 19.16
N SER A 222 -6.74 -10.16 18.16
CA SER A 222 -6.62 -10.81 16.85
C SER A 222 -5.22 -10.64 16.29
N VAL A 223 -4.88 -11.43 15.26
CA VAL A 223 -3.64 -11.22 14.51
C VAL A 223 -3.82 -9.96 13.66
N PRO A 224 -2.89 -8.98 13.71
CA PRO A 224 -2.98 -7.81 12.84
C PRO A 224 -2.95 -8.24 11.37
N GLU A 225 -3.95 -7.81 10.61
CA GLU A 225 -4.09 -8.16 9.21
C GLU A 225 -3.28 -7.16 8.35
N GLU A 226 -3.81 -5.96 8.12
CA GLU A 226 -3.20 -4.98 7.22
C GLU A 226 -2.45 -3.87 7.96
N ALA A 227 -1.27 -3.53 7.46
CA ALA A 227 -0.49 -2.41 7.92
C ALA A 227 -1.01 -1.13 7.28
N VAL A 228 -1.21 -0.10 8.09
CA VAL A 228 -1.42 1.25 7.56
C VAL A 228 -0.06 1.92 7.46
N SER A 229 0.31 2.34 6.25
CA SER A 229 1.57 3.04 6.04
C SER A 229 1.39 4.56 6.19
N PHE A 230 2.20 5.14 7.06
CA PHE A 230 2.46 6.57 7.17
C PHE A 230 3.89 6.92 6.75
N PHE A 231 4.61 5.99 6.13
CA PHE A 231 5.97 6.25 5.66
C PHE A 231 5.97 7.36 4.59
N ASN A 232 6.77 8.41 4.81
CA ASN A 232 6.80 9.64 3.99
C ASN A 232 5.44 10.35 3.85
N ASP A 233 4.52 10.17 4.79
CA ASP A 233 3.22 10.84 4.76
C ASP A 233 3.33 12.27 5.33
N PRO A 234 3.19 13.33 4.50
CA PRO A 234 3.31 14.71 4.97
C PRO A 234 2.20 15.09 5.95
N ASP A 235 1.07 14.38 5.93
CA ASP A 235 -0.11 14.65 6.75
C ASP A 235 -0.22 13.71 7.96
N ILE A 236 0.85 12.97 8.28
CA ILE A 236 0.87 11.97 9.36
C ILE A 236 0.33 12.53 10.68
N ASN A 237 0.74 13.73 11.08
CA ASN A 237 0.29 14.36 12.33
C ASN A 237 -1.21 14.69 12.33
N GLN A 238 -1.81 14.98 11.17
CA GLN A 238 -3.25 15.19 11.07
C GLN A 238 -4.02 13.86 11.18
N LYS A 239 -3.46 12.77 10.65
CA LYS A 239 -4.08 11.44 10.62
C LYS A 239 -4.00 10.74 11.97
N ILE A 240 -2.86 10.83 12.65
CA ILE A 240 -2.63 10.27 13.99
C ILE A 240 -3.62 10.85 15.03
N ASN A 241 -3.98 12.13 14.87
CA ASN A 241 -4.90 12.79 15.79
C ASN A 241 -6.38 12.42 15.58
N LYS A 242 -6.72 11.66 14.54
CA LYS A 242 -8.06 11.08 14.36
C LYS A 242 -8.11 9.77 15.15
N GLN A 243 -9.01 9.69 16.12
CA GLN A 243 -9.14 8.52 17.01
C GLN A 243 -9.30 7.22 16.19
N ASN A 244 -8.66 6.14 16.68
CA ASN A 244 -8.49 4.80 16.09
C ASN A 244 -7.20 4.62 15.27
N LEU A 245 -6.09 4.45 15.99
CA LEU A 245 -4.84 3.97 15.40
C LEU A 245 -4.96 2.47 15.06
N PRO A 246 -4.33 2.03 13.96
CA PRO A 246 -4.37 0.63 13.55
C PRO A 246 -3.41 -0.23 14.38
N GLU A 247 -3.64 -1.54 14.38
CA GLU A 247 -2.81 -2.52 15.11
C GLU A 247 -1.47 -2.80 14.43
N PHE A 248 -1.30 -2.42 13.16
CA PHE A 248 -0.03 -2.54 12.45
C PHE A 248 0.23 -1.30 11.59
N ILE A 249 1.40 -0.69 11.76
CA ILE A 249 1.75 0.61 11.18
C ILE A 249 3.14 0.53 10.55
N ILE A 250 3.31 1.14 9.38
CA ILE A 250 4.61 1.36 8.75
C ILE A 250 4.94 2.85 8.83
N VAL A 251 6.11 3.22 9.33
CA VAL A 251 6.51 4.61 9.55
C VAL A 251 8.03 4.69 9.68
N ASP A 252 8.64 5.82 9.35
CA ASP A 252 10.03 6.11 9.73
C ASP A 252 10.03 6.72 11.14
N ILE A 253 10.17 5.88 12.16
CA ILE A 253 10.05 6.32 13.56
C ILE A 253 11.40 6.82 14.10
N ASN A 254 12.51 6.37 13.53
CA ASN A 254 13.86 6.73 13.96
C ASN A 254 14.53 7.82 13.07
N PHE A 255 13.82 8.37 12.09
CA PHE A 255 14.26 9.47 11.24
C PHE A 255 15.53 9.18 10.42
N ASP A 256 15.68 7.93 9.96
CA ASP A 256 16.81 7.51 9.12
C ASP A 256 16.46 7.34 7.64
N GLY A 257 15.19 7.52 7.27
CA GLY A 257 14.69 7.40 5.91
C GLY A 257 14.38 5.97 5.48
N LEU A 258 14.39 4.99 6.39
CA LEU A 258 14.02 3.60 6.15
C LEU A 258 12.63 3.30 6.74
N GLU A 259 11.97 2.26 6.22
CA GLU A 259 10.66 1.85 6.72
C GLU A 259 10.84 1.07 8.04
N ASP A 260 10.33 1.60 9.14
CA ASP A 260 10.13 0.84 10.37
C ASP A 260 8.71 0.26 10.41
N PHE A 261 8.47 -0.69 11.30
CA PHE A 261 7.12 -1.11 11.62
C PHE A 261 6.82 -1.09 13.10
N VAL A 262 5.56 -0.81 13.40
CA VAL A 262 5.03 -0.70 14.75
C VAL A 262 3.79 -1.59 14.83
N ILE A 263 3.77 -2.52 15.79
CA ILE A 263 2.72 -3.55 15.90
C ILE A 263 2.11 -3.55 17.29
N ALA A 264 0.81 -3.80 17.40
CA ALA A 264 0.11 -3.90 18.68
C ALA A 264 0.76 -4.97 19.56
N ASN A 265 1.10 -4.56 20.78
CA ASN A 265 1.66 -5.41 21.82
C ASN A 265 0.62 -5.65 22.93
N TYR A 266 -0.20 -4.64 23.24
CA TYR A 266 -1.27 -4.75 24.23
C TYR A 266 -2.54 -3.99 23.79
N VAL A 267 -3.71 -4.64 23.86
CA VAL A 267 -5.03 -4.07 23.58
C VAL A 267 -6.02 -4.50 24.67
N GLY A 268 -6.35 -3.63 25.61
CA GLY A 268 -7.30 -4.01 26.67
C GLY A 268 -7.47 -3.03 27.84
N GLY A 269 -6.85 -1.86 27.80
CA GLY A 269 -6.92 -0.86 28.87
C GLY A 269 -7.44 0.49 28.40
N ASN A 270 -7.72 1.37 29.35
CA ASN A 270 -8.21 2.74 29.09
C ASN A 270 -7.17 3.64 28.43
N ALA A 271 -5.90 3.21 28.36
CA ALA A 271 -4.80 3.95 27.77
C ALA A 271 -4.69 3.79 26.24
N GLY A 272 -5.55 2.97 25.63
CA GLY A 272 -5.51 2.65 24.21
C GLY A 272 -4.57 1.49 23.87
N ILE A 273 -4.19 1.38 22.60
CA ILE A 273 -3.27 0.35 22.10
C ILE A 273 -1.84 0.70 22.53
N LEU A 274 -1.13 -0.28 23.11
CA LEU A 274 0.31 -0.20 23.34
C LEU A 274 1.02 -0.99 22.25
N TYR A 275 2.19 -0.52 21.85
CA TYR A 275 2.89 -0.95 20.66
C TYR A 275 4.29 -1.47 20.95
N ALA A 276 4.75 -2.39 20.11
CA ALA A 276 6.13 -2.79 19.95
C ALA A 276 6.70 -2.19 18.66
N TYR A 277 7.95 -1.76 18.72
CA TYR A 277 8.64 -1.02 17.68
C TYR A 277 9.76 -1.84 17.08
N PHE A 278 9.76 -2.01 15.76
CA PHE A 278 10.78 -2.75 15.04
C PHE A 278 11.41 -1.83 14.01
N ILE A 279 12.69 -1.53 14.23
CA ILE A 279 13.49 -0.58 13.47
C ILE A 279 14.25 -1.32 12.38
N GLN A 280 14.15 -0.84 11.16
CA GLN A 280 14.92 -1.38 10.04
C GLN A 280 16.36 -0.87 10.11
N ASP A 281 17.33 -1.76 9.93
CA ASP A 281 18.73 -1.39 9.77
C ASP A 281 19.12 -1.27 8.29
N LYS A 282 20.35 -0.82 8.06
CA LYS A 282 20.91 -0.63 6.71
C LYS A 282 21.03 -1.92 5.91
N ASP A 283 20.98 -3.07 6.57
CA ASP A 283 20.97 -4.40 5.94
C ASP A 283 19.53 -4.88 5.68
N GLU A 284 18.54 -3.98 5.75
CA GLU A 284 17.11 -4.24 5.55
C GLU A 284 16.49 -5.20 6.59
N LYS A 285 17.18 -5.43 7.72
CA LYS A 285 16.71 -6.28 8.82
C LYS A 285 16.07 -5.45 9.93
N PHE A 286 15.02 -6.01 10.50
CA PHE A 286 14.25 -5.39 11.58
C PHE A 286 14.73 -5.86 12.95
N LYS A 287 14.93 -4.92 13.87
CA LYS A 287 15.28 -5.19 15.27
C LYS A 287 14.34 -4.45 16.19
N ILE A 288 13.96 -5.07 17.30
CA ILE A 288 13.09 -4.43 18.27
C ILE A 288 13.81 -3.25 18.96
N ASP A 289 13.15 -2.10 19.07
CA ASP A 289 13.61 -0.99 19.91
C ASP A 289 13.01 -1.17 21.31
N HIS A 290 13.85 -1.63 22.24
CA HIS A 290 13.45 -1.89 23.62
C HIS A 290 13.06 -0.62 24.38
N TYR A 291 13.64 0.54 24.07
CA TYR A 291 13.25 1.77 24.77
C TYR A 291 11.82 2.16 24.39
N LEU A 292 11.52 2.18 23.09
CA LEU A 292 10.18 2.52 22.62
C LEU A 292 9.16 1.43 22.98
N THR A 293 9.53 0.16 22.94
CA THR A 293 8.63 -0.97 23.21
C THR A 293 8.35 -1.17 24.69
N ASP A 294 9.36 -1.05 25.56
CA ASP A 294 9.24 -1.46 26.96
C ASP A 294 8.97 -0.25 27.87
N GLN A 295 9.50 0.94 27.55
CA GLN A 295 9.37 2.14 28.39
C GLN A 295 8.31 3.11 27.86
N VAL A 296 8.30 3.40 26.56
CA VAL A 296 7.40 4.40 25.97
C VAL A 296 6.02 3.81 25.68
N ARG A 297 5.95 2.68 24.96
CA ARG A 297 4.77 1.84 24.69
C ARG A 297 3.63 2.49 23.87
N PHE A 298 3.43 3.80 23.91
CA PHE A 298 2.38 4.50 23.18
C PHE A 298 2.82 4.89 21.78
N PHE A 299 1.90 4.98 20.83
CA PHE A 299 2.17 5.62 19.54
C PHE A 299 2.24 7.15 19.70
N PRO A 300 3.18 7.86 19.04
CA PRO A 300 3.30 9.30 19.18
C PRO A 300 2.06 10.00 18.64
N ARG A 301 1.68 11.12 19.27
CA ARG A 301 0.67 12.06 18.75
C ARG A 301 1.23 13.08 17.78
N ASN A 302 2.54 13.31 17.84
CA ASN A 302 3.25 14.16 16.92
C ASN A 302 4.65 13.60 16.65
N ILE A 303 4.99 13.51 15.36
CA ILE A 303 6.29 13.11 14.84
C ILE A 303 6.90 14.36 14.17
N ASP A 304 8.01 14.84 14.72
CA ASP A 304 8.75 15.98 14.20
C ASP A 304 10.06 15.49 13.58
N PHE A 305 10.03 15.29 12.26
CA PHE A 305 11.17 14.84 11.47
C PHE A 305 12.34 15.83 11.47
N LYS A 306 12.05 17.14 11.60
CA LYS A 306 13.09 18.18 11.58
C LYS A 306 13.92 18.15 12.85
N ASN A 307 13.26 18.06 14.00
CA ASN A 307 13.93 18.06 15.30
C ASN A 307 14.23 16.65 15.84
N LYS A 308 13.82 15.61 15.10
CA LYS A 308 13.92 14.19 15.47
C LYS A 308 13.29 13.90 16.83
N THR A 309 12.07 14.39 17.02
CA THR A 309 11.33 14.23 18.28
C THR A 309 9.99 13.56 18.09
N LEU A 310 9.63 12.74 19.09
CA LEU A 310 8.33 12.10 19.21
C LEU A 310 7.65 12.66 20.45
N THR A 311 6.40 13.11 20.31
CA THR A 311 5.58 13.61 21.43
C THR A 311 4.45 12.65 21.69
N PHE A 312 4.25 12.30 22.95
CA PHE A 312 3.27 11.32 23.40
C PHE A 312 2.30 11.95 24.37
N LEU A 313 1.07 11.43 24.36
CA LEU A 313 0.02 11.84 25.26
C LEU A 313 -0.75 10.61 25.72
N HIS A 314 -0.79 10.37 27.02
CA HIS A 314 -1.60 9.30 27.59
C HIS A 314 -2.27 9.75 28.89
N LEU A 315 -3.31 9.03 29.28
CA LEU A 315 -3.97 9.22 30.56
C LEU A 315 -3.21 8.45 31.64
N SER A 316 -2.92 9.13 32.75
CA SER A 316 -2.37 8.53 33.97
C SER A 316 -3.51 8.41 34.97
N GLY A 317 -3.93 7.16 35.25
CA GLY A 317 -5.10 6.89 36.07
C GLY A 317 -6.41 7.47 35.49
N CYS A 318 -7.29 7.97 36.36
CA CYS A 318 -8.59 8.55 36.00
C CYS A 318 -8.55 10.03 35.67
N CYS A 319 -7.48 10.72 36.09
CA CYS A 319 -7.61 12.10 36.54
C CYS A 319 -6.43 12.98 36.15
N SER A 320 -5.42 12.44 35.48
CA SER A 320 -4.33 13.22 34.91
C SER A 320 -3.99 12.78 33.49
N GLN A 321 -3.45 13.73 32.74
CA GLN A 321 -2.93 13.56 31.41
C GLN A 321 -1.42 13.81 31.46
N VAL A 322 -0.65 12.83 30.99
CA VAL A 322 0.80 12.91 30.89
C VAL A 322 1.19 13.18 29.44
N ASN A 323 1.92 14.27 29.25
CA ASN A 323 2.53 14.68 28.01
C ASN A 323 4.05 14.60 28.15
N PHE A 324 4.71 13.87 27.27
CA PHE A 324 6.17 13.78 27.29
C PHE A 324 6.74 13.74 25.88
N LYS A 325 8.01 14.13 25.77
CA LYS A 325 8.74 14.15 24.50
C LYS A 325 10.04 13.38 24.64
N VAL A 326 10.35 12.57 23.63
CA VAL A 326 11.65 11.93 23.47
C VAL A 326 12.31 12.44 22.20
N GLN A 327 13.63 12.58 22.23
CA GLN A 327 14.44 13.01 21.11
C GLN A 327 15.49 11.96 20.80
N LEU A 328 15.65 11.63 19.52
CA LEU A 328 16.72 10.77 19.07
C LEU A 328 18.04 11.55 19.08
N GLN A 329 19.00 11.09 19.89
CA GLN A 329 20.32 11.69 19.97
C GLN A 329 21.22 11.19 18.83
N ASN A 330 22.31 11.92 18.54
CA ASN A 330 23.31 11.53 17.54
C ASN A 330 23.95 10.14 17.81
N SER A 331 23.86 9.63 19.03
CA SER A 331 24.27 8.28 19.41
C SER A 331 23.27 7.19 19.03
N ASN A 332 22.21 7.52 18.29
CA ASN A 332 21.05 6.67 18.01
C ASN A 332 20.39 6.13 19.28
N LYS A 333 20.39 6.93 20.35
CA LYS A 333 19.71 6.62 21.61
C LYS A 333 18.61 7.65 21.85
N TRP A 334 17.47 7.16 22.31
CA TRP A 334 16.38 8.02 22.74
C TRP A 334 16.70 8.66 24.09
N LYS A 335 16.32 9.92 24.24
CA LYS A 335 16.39 10.66 25.50
C LYS A 335 15.08 11.40 25.71
N GLN A 336 14.46 11.24 26.87
CA GLN A 336 13.34 12.08 27.28
C GLN A 336 13.83 13.51 27.52
N THR A 337 13.21 14.49 26.86
CA THR A 337 13.58 15.91 26.93
C THR A 337 12.49 16.78 27.55
N PHE A 338 11.29 16.25 27.70
CA PHE A 338 10.15 16.95 28.29
C PHE A 338 9.23 15.96 28.99
N TYR A 339 8.66 16.38 30.11
CA TYR A 339 7.62 15.67 30.85
C TYR A 339 6.73 16.69 31.54
N GLU A 340 5.44 16.51 31.42
CA GLU A 340 4.42 17.29 32.10
C GLU A 340 3.23 16.39 32.42
N GLU A 341 2.75 16.48 33.65
CA GLU A 341 1.52 15.82 34.08
C GLU A 341 0.54 16.89 34.56
N LYS A 342 -0.64 16.89 33.96
CA LYS A 342 -1.71 17.85 34.24
C LYS A 342 -2.96 17.13 34.71
N PRO A 343 -3.65 17.60 35.75
CA PRO A 343 -5.00 17.14 36.06
C PRO A 343 -5.93 17.31 34.85
N LEU A 344 -6.86 16.38 34.66
CA LEU A 344 -7.90 16.44 33.64
C LEU A 344 -8.98 17.47 33.95
#